data_AF-A0A925LLN9-F1
#
_entry.id   AF-A0A925LLN9-F1
#
_cell.length_a   1.000
_cell.length_b   1.000
_cell.length_c   1.000
_cell.angle_alpha   90.00
_cell.angle_beta   90.00
_cell.angle_gamma   90.00
#
_symmetry.space_group_name_H-M   'P 1'
#
loop_
_entity.id
_entity.type
_entity.pdbx_description
1 polymer ?
#
loop_
_entity_poly.entity_id
_entity_poly.type
_entity_poly.pdbx_seq_one_letter_code
_entity_poly.pdbx_strand_id
1 'polypeptide(L)'
;NIPLVLAGALLHSLCSIWPFVAVFITSGLVQWIYLSTVTLIMLVVADSARFHHCRPWYAIGYPLMSALFVFILLRTMLLNLWQGGIRWRGTFYSLKELKANKV
;
A
#
# COMPACT_ATOMS: atom_id res chain seq x y z
N ASN A 1 -9.27 -12.06 8.07
CA ASN A 1 -9.08 -11.45 9.40
C ASN A 1 -9.04 -9.94 9.29
N ILE A 2 -10.11 -9.24 9.71
CA ILE A 2 -10.20 -7.76 9.61
C ILE A 2 -9.04 -7.06 10.35
N PRO A 3 -8.67 -7.45 11.59
CA PRO A 3 -7.59 -6.79 12.31
C PRO A 3 -6.26 -6.85 11.56
N LEU A 4 -5.99 -7.96 10.86
CA LEU A 4 -4.77 -8.12 10.08
C LEU A 4 -4.69 -7.14 8.91
N VAL A 5 -5.81 -6.93 8.20
CA VAL A 5 -5.87 -5.97 7.09
C VAL A 5 -5.65 -4.55 7.59
N LEU A 6 -6.28 -4.18 8.72
CA LEU A 6 -6.12 -2.86 9.32
C LEU A 6 -4.68 -2.63 9.82
N ALA A 7 -4.10 -3.62 10.50
CA ALA A 7 -2.71 -3.55 10.95
C ALA A 7 -1.73 -3.43 9.77
N GLY A 8 -1.95 -4.20 8.70
CA GLY A 8 -1.16 -4.11 7.46
C GLY A 8 -1.28 -2.75 6.78
N ALA A 9 -2.50 -2.21 6.65
CA ALA A 9 -2.75 -0.89 6.08
C ALA A 9 -2.08 0.23 6.90
N LEU A 10 -2.18 0.15 8.24
CA LEU A 10 -1.54 1.10 9.15
C LEU A 10 -0.01 1.04 9.03
N LEU A 11 0.57 -0.16 9.13
CA LEU A 11 2.01 -0.36 9.02
C LEU A 11 2.54 0.13 7.68
N HIS A 12 1.86 -0.21 6.58
CA HIS A 12 2.25 0.26 5.24
C HIS A 12 2.23 1.79 5.16
N SER A 13 1.18 2.43 5.70
CA SER A 13 1.07 3.88 5.73
C SER A 13 2.21 4.53 6.54
N LEU A 14 2.53 3.98 7.71
CA LEU A 14 3.60 4.50 8.57
C LEU A 14 5.00 4.30 7.97
N CYS A 15 5.25 3.19 7.28
CA CYS A 15 6.57 2.92 6.70
C CYS A 15 6.77 3.54 5.32
N SER A 16 5.70 3.68 4.53
CA SER A 16 5.81 3.97 3.09
C SER A 16 5.20 5.31 2.67
N ILE A 17 4.35 5.92 3.51
CA ILE A 17 3.69 7.21 3.21
C ILE A 17 4.16 8.29 4.18
N TRP A 18 4.16 7.97 5.49
CA TRP A 18 4.52 8.93 6.54
C TRP A 18 5.89 9.61 6.34
N PRO A 19 6.97 8.93 5.91
CA PRO A 19 8.25 9.61 5.70
C PRO A 19 8.17 10.79 4.73
N PHE A 20 7.36 10.68 3.67
CA PHE A 20 7.16 11.76 2.70
C PHE A 20 6.43 12.96 3.30
N VAL A 21 5.43 12.70 4.15
CA VAL A 21 4.68 13.75 4.85
C VAL A 21 5.54 14.40 5.94
N ALA A 22 6.30 13.60 6.70
CA ALA A 22 7.10 14.04 7.83
C ALA A 22 8.21 15.03 7.44
N VAL A 23 8.75 14.95 6.22
CA VAL A 23 9.72 15.93 5.69
C VAL A 23 9.17 17.37 5.75
N PHE A 24 7.86 17.56 5.59
CA PHE A 24 7.24 18.90 5.55
C PHE A 24 6.76 19.39 6.93
N ILE A 25 6.70 18.52 7.93
CA ILE A 25 6.14 18.82 9.25
C ILE A 25 7.23 18.83 10.34
N THR A 26 8.35 18.16 10.10
CA THR A 26 9.48 18.10 11.03
C THR A 26 10.56 19.12 10.67
N SER A 27 11.44 19.45 11.62
CA SER A 27 12.53 20.41 11.44
C SER A 27 13.83 19.90 12.07
N GLY A 28 14.94 20.57 11.75
CA GLY A 28 16.25 20.25 12.31
C GLY A 28 16.74 18.85 11.93
N LEU A 29 17.38 18.16 12.88
CA LEU A 29 17.95 16.83 12.65
C LEU A 29 16.90 15.79 12.22
N VAL A 30 15.69 15.87 12.78
CA VAL A 30 14.60 14.93 12.47
C VAL A 30 14.19 15.02 11.00
N GLN A 31 14.13 16.24 10.44
CA GLN A 31 13.81 16.44 9.04
C GLN A 31 14.87 15.83 8.12
N TRP A 32 16.16 15.95 8.46
CA TRP A 32 17.25 15.34 7.71
C TRP A 32 17.22 13.81 7.73
N ILE A 33 16.80 13.22 8.86
CA ILE A 33 16.58 11.76 8.95
C ILE A 33 15.47 11.36 7.97
N TYR A 34 14.32 12.04 7.99
CA TYR A 34 13.22 11.72 7.07
C TYR A 34 13.58 11.96 5.59
N LEU A 35 14.32 13.03 5.28
CA LEU A 35 14.84 13.27 3.92
C LEU A 35 15.76 12.12 3.47
N SER A 36 16.60 11.61 4.36
CA SER A 36 17.49 10.48 4.07
C SER A 36 16.69 9.19 3.86
N THR A 37 15.66 8.95 4.68
CA THR A 37 14.72 7.83 4.51
C THR A 37 13.99 7.90 3.18
N VAL A 38 13.41 9.06 2.83
CA VAL A 38 12.73 9.27 1.55
C VAL A 38 13.68 9.03 0.38
N THR A 39 14.90 9.55 0.45
CA THR A 39 15.92 9.36 -0.58
C THR A 39 16.25 7.87 -0.75
N LEU A 40 16.45 7.14 0.35
CA LEU A 40 16.73 5.69 0.29
C LEU A 40 15.56 4.91 -0.33
N ILE A 41 14.32 5.21 0.06
CA ILE A 41 13.11 4.61 -0.54
C ILE A 41 13.10 4.85 -2.05
N MET A 42 13.32 6.10 -2.47
CA MET A 42 13.31 6.49 -3.87
C MET A 42 14.40 5.78 -4.68
N LEU A 43 15.60 5.61 -4.13
CA LEU A 43 16.69 4.89 -4.78
C LEU A 43 16.38 3.40 -4.92
N VAL A 44 15.85 2.75 -3.87
CA VAL A 44 15.47 1.33 -3.92
C VAL A 44 14.36 1.09 -4.95
N VAL A 45 13.37 1.98 -5.03
CA VAL A 45 12.30 1.87 -6.03
C VAL A 45 12.82 2.15 -7.43
N ALA A 46 13.71 3.11 -7.61
CA ALA A 46 14.33 3.42 -8.90
C ALA A 46 15.19 2.23 -9.40
N ASP A 47 15.94 1.59 -8.50
CA ASP A 47 16.70 0.37 -8.80
C ASP A 47 15.76 -0.80 -9.15
N SER A 48 14.69 -0.98 -8.38
CA SER A 48 13.65 -1.96 -8.68
C SER A 48 13.01 -1.73 -10.04
N ALA A 49 12.77 -0.46 -10.42
CA ALA A 49 12.25 -0.12 -11.74
C ALA A 49 13.24 -0.50 -12.85
N ARG A 50 14.55 -0.25 -12.66
CA ARG A 50 15.59 -0.68 -13.61
C ARG A 50 15.64 -2.20 -13.76
N PHE A 51 15.55 -2.92 -12.65
CA PHE A 51 15.52 -4.39 -12.64
C PHE A 51 14.37 -4.95 -13.50
N HIS A 52 13.23 -4.28 -13.52
CA HIS A 52 12.07 -4.65 -14.36
C HIS A 52 12.06 -3.97 -15.75
N HIS A 53 13.21 -3.43 -16.21
CA HIS A 53 13.34 -2.72 -17.49
C HIS A 53 12.42 -1.49 -17.65
N CYS A 54 11.99 -0.90 -16.53
CA CYS A 54 11.24 0.35 -16.48
C CYS A 54 12.17 1.56 -16.30
N ARG A 55 11.63 2.76 -16.56
CA ARG A 55 12.38 4.01 -16.36
C ARG A 55 12.54 4.30 -14.86
N PRO A 56 13.75 4.62 -14.35
CA PRO A 56 13.98 4.86 -12.92
C PRO A 56 13.11 5.96 -12.32
N TRP A 57 12.75 6.98 -13.11
CA TRP A 57 11.93 8.10 -12.64
C TRP A 57 10.52 7.68 -12.21
N TYR A 58 10.05 6.48 -12.56
CA TYR A 58 8.79 5.93 -12.04
C TYR A 58 8.74 5.89 -10.51
N ALA A 59 9.89 5.90 -9.82
CA ALA A 59 9.96 6.03 -8.37
C ALA A 59 9.23 7.28 -7.84
N ILE A 60 9.11 8.37 -8.63
CA ILE A 60 8.34 9.57 -8.26
C ILE A 60 6.86 9.23 -7.99
N GLY A 61 6.32 8.23 -8.67
CA GLY A 61 4.96 7.74 -8.45
C GLY A 61 4.78 6.92 -7.17
N TYR A 62 5.84 6.59 -6.44
CA TYR A 62 5.79 5.69 -5.28
C TYR A 62 4.84 6.16 -4.17
N PRO A 63 4.83 7.44 -3.73
CA PRO A 63 3.92 7.88 -2.67
C PRO A 63 2.46 7.70 -3.08
N LEU A 64 2.13 8.03 -4.33
CA LEU A 64 0.79 7.84 -4.89
C LEU A 64 0.43 6.36 -4.98
N MET A 65 1.34 5.52 -5.48
CA MET A 65 1.14 4.07 -5.58
C MET A 65 0.89 3.43 -4.21
N SER A 66 1.68 3.81 -3.21
CA SER A 66 1.55 3.36 -1.82
C SER A 66 0.19 3.75 -1.22
N ALA A 67 -0.24 4.99 -1.41
CA ALA A 67 -1.57 5.44 -0.98
C ALA A 67 -2.71 4.69 -1.70
N LEU A 68 -2.60 4.50 -3.02
CA LEU A 68 -3.57 3.74 -3.80
C LEU A 68 -3.63 2.27 -3.36
N PHE A 69 -2.49 1.67 -3.00
CA PHE A 69 -2.45 0.30 -2.50
C PHE A 69 -3.24 0.15 -1.19
N VAL A 70 -3.03 1.06 -0.23
CA VAL A 70 -3.82 1.10 1.02
C VAL A 70 -5.32 1.29 0.72
N PHE A 71 -5.66 2.22 -0.17
CA PHE A 71 -7.04 2.44 -0.59
C PHE A 71 -7.68 1.19 -1.19
N ILE A 72 -7.00 0.51 -2.12
CA ILE A 72 -7.50 -0.71 -2.76
C ILE A 72 -7.70 -1.82 -1.73
N LEU A 73 -6.76 -2.02 -0.81
CA LEU A 73 -6.87 -3.02 0.26
C LEU A 73 -8.11 -2.79 1.12
N LEU A 74 -8.27 -1.56 1.63
CA LEU A 74 -9.38 -1.21 2.50
C LEU A 74 -10.71 -1.27 1.74
N ARG A 75 -10.77 -0.69 0.54
CA ARG A 75 -11.97 -0.70 -0.31
C ARG A 75 -12.41 -2.13 -0.63
N THR A 76 -11.48 -3.00 -1.01
CA THR A 76 -11.78 -4.39 -1.35
C THR A 76 -12.30 -5.15 -0.14
N MET A 77 -11.68 -4.98 1.04
CA MET A 77 -12.17 -5.57 2.28
C MET A 77 -13.60 -5.09 2.59
N LEU A 78 -13.82 -3.78 2.58
CA LEU A 78 -15.11 -3.17 2.90
C LEU A 78 -16.22 -3.65 1.96
N LEU A 79 -15.96 -3.66 0.66
CA LEU A 79 -16.94 -4.13 -0.32
C LEU A 79 -17.25 -5.62 -0.16
N ASN A 80 -16.23 -6.47 0.06
CA ASN A 80 -16.45 -7.90 0.25
C ASN A 80 -17.27 -8.20 1.53
N LEU A 81 -17.08 -7.40 2.59
CA LEU A 81 -17.86 -7.51 3.82
C LEU A 81 -19.30 -7.03 3.61
N TRP A 82 -19.49 -5.89 2.95
CA TRP A 82 -20.80 -5.30 2.71
C TRP A 82 -21.64 -6.13 1.73
N GLN A 83 -21.03 -6.62 0.66
CA GLN A 83 -21.69 -7.46 -0.36
C GLN A 83 -21.83 -8.93 0.07
N GLY A 84 -21.17 -9.34 1.15
CA GLY A 84 -21.17 -10.71 1.63
C GLY A 84 -20.45 -11.70 0.70
N GLY A 85 -19.56 -11.22 -0.17
CA GLY A 85 -18.87 -12.02 -1.18
C GLY A 85 -18.13 -11.16 -2.20
N ILE A 86 -17.55 -11.80 -3.21
CA ILE A 86 -16.82 -11.14 -4.31
C ILE A 86 -17.33 -11.65 -5.65
N ARG A 87 -17.55 -10.75 -6.62
CA ARG A 87 -17.72 -11.14 -8.02
C ARG A 87 -16.36 -11.21 -8.69
N TRP A 88 -16.00 -12.38 -9.19
CA TRP A 88 -14.73 -12.61 -9.87
C TRP A 88 -14.96 -13.40 -11.15
N ARG A 89 -14.51 -12.86 -12.29
CA ARG A 89 -14.62 -13.48 -13.62
C ARG A 89 -16.05 -13.97 -13.98
N GLY A 90 -17.06 -13.20 -13.58
CA GLY A 90 -18.47 -13.51 -13.86
C GLY A 90 -19.18 -14.37 -12.81
N THR A 91 -18.46 -14.95 -11.84
CA THR A 91 -19.04 -15.78 -10.76
C THR A 91 -19.10 -15.01 -9.45
N PHE A 92 -20.20 -15.14 -8.70
CA PHE A 92 -20.30 -14.62 -7.33
C PHE A 92 -19.85 -15.69 -6.33
N TYR A 93 -18.82 -15.38 -5.56
CA TYR A 93 -18.29 -16.22 -4.50
C TYR A 93 -18.72 -15.66 -3.15
N SER A 94 -19.56 -16.38 -2.41
CA SER A 94 -20.01 -15.88 -1.11
C SER A 94 -18.88 -15.95 -0.07
N LEU A 95 -18.87 -15.00 0.85
CA LEU A 95 -17.86 -14.95 1.92
C LEU A 95 -17.98 -16.15 2.85
N LYS A 96 -19.18 -16.73 3.00
CA LYS A 96 -19.43 -17.93 3.80
C LYS A 96 -18.75 -19.16 3.20
N GLU A 97 -18.89 -19.34 1.90
CA GLU A 97 -18.27 -20.41 1.10
C GLU A 97 -16.74 -20.29 1.08
N LEU A 98 -16.23 -19.08 0.80
CA LEU A 98 -14.79 -18.79 0.82
C LEU A 98 -14.16 -19.09 2.19
N LYS A 99 -14.79 -18.67 3.29
CA LYS A 99 -14.31 -18.97 4.65
C LYS A 99 -14.34 -20.47 4.99
N ALA A 100 -15.24 -21.22 4.36
CA ALA A 100 -15.35 -22.66 4.51
C ALA A 100 -14.45 -23.44 3.53
N ASN A 101 -13.66 -22.77 2.68
CA ASN A 101 -12.91 -23.36 1.58
C ASN A 101 -13.77 -24.22 0.65
N LYS A 102 -14.99 -23.75 0.35
CA LYS A 102 -15.92 -24.37 -0.60
C LYS A 102 -16.10 -23.40 -1.75
N VAL A 103 -15.31 -23.52 -2.81
CA VAL A 103 -15.37 -22.65 -4.02
C VAL A 103 -15.99 -23.37 -5.20
#